data_AF-C1CUS1-F1
#
_entry.id   AF-C1CUS1-F1
#
_cell.length_a   1.000
_cell.length_b   1.000
_cell.length_c   1.000
_cell.angle_alpha   90.00
_cell.angle_beta   90.00
_cell.angle_gamma   90.00
#
_symmetry.space_group_name_H-M   'P 1'
#
loop_
_entity.id
_entity.type
_entity.pdbx_description
1 polymer ?
#
loop_
_entity_poly.entity_id
_entity_poly.type
_entity_poly.pdbx_seq_one_letter_code
_entity_poly.pdbx_strand_id
1 'polypeptide(L)'
;MQGLLTDLPLLGVLELVHATRQTGVLDVQTNVPFTVAFRQGEIVAGGILDWMGREALQAAPLLPESGSFQFVPREVTGTPLGPYEHFTTDWARAADEWETLCAVIGSPSRYFRGELGLFDREDGLSIRAASRESEVPLFDVAQQVTEAVREGRLEPLDHFAWFSLRMMPAGQRANLHPVAKELDGERNLGDLVEGGLDVHVVREYLLGELRLGLRFPGSGWVLRDLVWEQDHAQEL
;
A
#
# COMPACT_ATOMS: atom_id res chain seq x y z
N MET A 1 -15.86 6.37 19.33
CA MET A 1 -16.70 6.96 18.26
C MET A 1 -16.67 6.01 17.07
N GLN A 2 -17.77 5.74 16.39
CA GLN A 2 -17.78 4.85 15.22
C GLN A 2 -18.86 5.29 14.22
N GLY A 3 -18.67 4.99 12.94
CA GLY A 3 -19.61 5.38 11.89
C GLY A 3 -19.18 4.94 10.50
N LEU A 4 -19.96 5.36 9.51
CA LEU A 4 -19.66 5.18 8.09
C LEU A 4 -18.96 6.43 7.54
N LEU A 5 -18.03 6.23 6.62
CA LEU A 5 -17.30 7.32 5.96
C LEU A 5 -18.19 8.13 4.99
N THR A 6 -19.32 7.55 4.58
CA THR A 6 -20.37 8.25 3.82
C THR A 6 -21.13 9.28 4.65
N ASP A 7 -21.19 9.09 5.96
CA ASP A 7 -21.92 9.97 6.88
C ASP A 7 -21.00 11.06 7.45
N LEU A 8 -19.77 10.69 7.78
CA LEU A 8 -18.72 11.60 8.23
C LEU A 8 -17.41 11.30 7.49
N PRO A 9 -16.99 12.16 6.55
CA PRO A 9 -15.74 11.96 5.81
C PRO A 9 -14.54 11.84 6.73
N LEU A 10 -13.52 11.08 6.31
CA LEU A 10 -12.33 10.82 7.12
C LEU A 10 -11.68 12.10 7.64
N LEU A 11 -11.50 13.12 6.79
CA LEU A 11 -10.97 14.42 7.20
C LEU A 11 -11.76 15.03 8.37
N GLY A 12 -13.08 14.94 8.35
CA GLY A 12 -13.94 15.40 9.44
C GLY A 12 -13.74 14.58 10.73
N VAL A 13 -13.52 13.27 10.61
CA VAL A 13 -13.19 12.41 11.76
C VAL A 13 -11.83 12.80 12.37
N LEU A 14 -10.81 12.98 11.53
CA LEU A 14 -9.46 13.38 11.96
C LEU A 14 -9.51 14.74 12.66
N GLU A 15 -10.21 15.72 12.06
CA GLU A 15 -10.36 17.07 12.60
C GLU A 15 -11.08 17.06 13.94
N LEU A 16 -12.14 16.26 14.07
CA LEU A 16 -12.85 16.13 15.35
C LEU A 16 -11.94 15.57 16.45
N VAL A 17 -11.14 14.54 16.15
CA VAL A 17 -10.17 13.97 17.12
C VAL A 17 -9.11 15.01 17.50
N HIS A 18 -8.62 15.78 16.53
CA HIS A 18 -7.66 16.86 16.74
C HIS A 18 -8.23 17.99 17.61
N ALA A 19 -9.34 18.59 17.20
CA ALA A 19 -9.99 19.72 17.87
C ALA A 19 -10.42 19.39 19.31
N THR A 20 -10.81 18.14 19.56
CA THR A 20 -11.17 17.67 20.92
C THR A 20 -9.98 17.12 21.72
N ARG A 21 -8.76 17.19 21.17
CA ARG A 21 -7.50 16.74 21.78
C ARG A 21 -7.57 15.31 22.32
N GLN A 22 -8.27 14.43 21.60
CA GLN A 22 -8.44 13.05 22.03
C GLN A 22 -7.14 12.24 21.93
N THR A 23 -7.01 11.23 22.77
CA THR A 23 -5.92 10.25 22.76
C THR A 23 -6.52 8.87 22.55
N GLY A 24 -5.99 8.11 21.59
CA GLY A 24 -6.55 6.83 21.19
C GLY A 24 -6.15 6.45 19.78
N VAL A 25 -6.80 5.43 19.24
CA VAL A 25 -6.52 4.92 17.90
C VAL A 25 -7.78 4.97 17.06
N LEU A 26 -7.63 5.50 15.86
CA LEU A 26 -8.62 5.48 14.79
C LEU A 26 -8.30 4.30 13.87
N ASP A 27 -9.18 3.32 13.84
CA ASP A 27 -9.18 2.23 12.86
C ASP A 27 -10.09 2.63 11.70
N VAL A 28 -9.57 2.55 10.47
CA VAL A 28 -10.29 2.90 9.24
C VAL A 28 -10.36 1.65 8.35
N GLN A 29 -11.58 1.25 8.01
CA GLN A 29 -11.88 0.06 7.22
C GLN A 29 -12.39 0.47 5.84
N THR A 30 -11.52 0.37 4.84
CA THR A 30 -11.80 0.65 3.42
C THR A 30 -11.22 -0.48 2.57
N ASN A 31 -11.12 -0.30 1.25
CA ASN A 31 -10.35 -1.21 0.39
C ASN A 31 -8.86 -1.30 0.80
N VAL A 32 -8.32 -0.27 1.45
CA VAL A 32 -7.00 -0.22 2.07
C VAL A 32 -7.15 0.10 3.56
N PRO A 33 -7.28 -0.89 4.45
CA PRO A 33 -7.48 -0.63 5.87
C PRO A 33 -6.20 -0.08 6.51
N PHE A 34 -6.35 0.95 7.34
CA PHE A 34 -5.22 1.57 8.05
C PHE A 34 -5.63 2.07 9.43
N THR A 35 -4.63 2.41 10.23
CA THR A 35 -4.81 2.94 11.58
C THR A 35 -4.07 4.27 11.74
N VAL A 36 -4.62 5.14 12.58
CA VAL A 36 -3.99 6.40 12.98
C VAL A 36 -4.04 6.52 14.49
N ALA A 37 -2.88 6.64 15.12
CA ALA A 37 -2.75 6.80 16.56
C ALA A 37 -2.59 8.28 16.92
N PHE A 38 -3.35 8.71 17.92
CA PHE A 38 -3.42 10.10 18.38
C PHE A 38 -2.98 10.23 19.82
N ARG A 39 -2.27 11.32 20.12
CA ARG A 39 -1.96 11.77 21.47
C ARG A 39 -2.27 13.26 21.59
N GLN A 40 -3.23 13.60 22.44
CA GLN A 40 -3.71 14.97 22.64
C GLN A 40 -4.13 15.66 21.33
N GLY A 41 -4.73 14.91 20.39
CA GLY A 41 -5.14 15.41 19.08
C GLY A 41 -4.04 15.45 18.01
N GLU A 42 -2.79 15.12 18.36
CA GLU A 42 -1.68 15.04 17.40
C GLU A 42 -1.49 13.60 16.91
N ILE A 43 -1.15 13.45 15.62
CA ILE A 43 -0.84 12.14 15.03
C ILE A 43 0.57 11.73 15.46
N VAL A 44 0.69 10.59 16.13
CA VAL A 44 1.98 10.08 16.63
C VAL A 44 2.45 8.82 15.91
N ALA A 45 1.54 8.07 15.30
CA ALA A 45 1.85 6.87 14.52
C ALA A 45 0.66 6.50 13.63
N GLY A 46 0.89 5.57 12.71
CA GLY A 46 -0.15 4.96 11.90
C GLY A 46 0.45 4.12 10.80
N GLY A 47 -0.42 3.46 10.04
CA GLY A 47 0.03 2.55 8.98
C GLY A 47 -1.05 1.62 8.47
N ILE A 48 -0.69 0.92 7.40
CA ILE A 48 -1.52 -0.07 6.71
C ILE A 48 -1.03 -1.44 7.18
N LEU A 49 -1.86 -2.16 7.94
CA LEU A 49 -1.48 -3.44 8.57
C LEU A 49 -0.14 -3.35 9.33
N ASP A 50 0.90 -4.02 8.83
CA ASP A 50 2.25 -4.04 9.40
C ASP A 50 3.23 -3.03 8.76
N TRP A 51 2.83 -2.33 7.69
CA TRP A 51 3.59 -1.21 7.13
C TRP A 51 3.23 0.06 7.89
N MET A 52 4.20 0.55 8.68
CA MET A 52 4.00 1.64 9.64
C MET A 52 4.83 2.87 9.30
N GLY A 53 4.41 4.02 9.81
CA GLY A 53 5.14 5.27 9.74
C GLY A 53 4.55 6.27 8.75
N ARG A 54 5.27 7.37 8.54
CA ARG A 54 4.83 8.48 7.69
C ARG A 54 4.53 8.03 6.26
N GLU A 55 5.41 7.22 5.68
CA GLU A 55 5.26 6.72 4.32
C GLU A 55 3.99 5.89 4.13
N ALA A 56 3.69 5.00 5.10
CA ALA A 56 2.47 4.19 5.06
C ALA A 56 1.19 5.03 5.22
N LEU A 57 1.22 6.06 6.09
CA LEU A 57 0.12 7.00 6.21
C LEU A 57 -0.06 7.78 4.91
N GLN A 58 1.00 8.34 4.34
CA GLN A 58 0.95 9.10 3.09
C GLN A 58 0.49 8.26 1.89
N ALA A 59 0.69 6.94 1.92
CA ALA A 59 0.14 6.01 0.93
C ALA A 59 -1.31 5.59 1.22
N ALA A 60 -1.83 5.79 2.42
CA ALA A 60 -3.20 5.44 2.78
C ALA A 60 -4.20 6.46 2.21
N PRO A 61 -5.41 6.02 1.80
CA PRO A 61 -6.39 6.91 1.19
C PRO A 61 -6.94 7.92 2.22
N LEU A 62 -6.80 9.22 1.91
CA LEU A 62 -7.34 10.30 2.76
C LEU A 62 -8.79 10.67 2.42
N LEU A 63 -9.23 10.34 1.20
CA LEU A 63 -10.58 10.60 0.70
C LEU A 63 -11.26 9.29 0.24
N PRO A 64 -11.41 8.27 1.11
CA PRO A 64 -12.10 7.05 0.74
C PRO A 64 -13.59 7.32 0.46
N GLU A 65 -14.10 6.81 -0.67
CA GLU A 65 -15.51 6.97 -1.07
C GLU A 65 -16.50 6.22 -0.17
N SER A 66 -16.05 5.12 0.43
CA SER A 66 -16.87 4.27 1.29
C SER A 66 -16.04 3.55 2.34
N GLY A 67 -16.71 2.99 3.34
CA GLY A 67 -16.10 2.23 4.43
C GLY A 67 -16.61 2.67 5.79
N SER A 68 -15.94 2.23 6.84
CA SER A 68 -16.28 2.55 8.22
C SER A 68 -15.05 2.97 9.01
N PHE A 69 -15.30 3.61 10.14
CA PHE A 69 -14.24 3.99 11.07
C PHE A 69 -14.65 3.70 12.51
N GLN A 70 -13.65 3.46 13.35
CA GLN A 70 -13.80 3.30 14.78
C GLN A 70 -12.64 3.98 15.51
N PHE A 71 -12.96 4.98 16.32
CA PHE A 71 -12.02 5.56 17.28
C PHE A 71 -12.20 4.93 18.66
N VAL A 72 -11.13 4.33 19.17
CA VAL A 72 -11.04 3.71 20.49
C VAL A 72 -10.12 4.54 21.39
N PRO A 73 -10.66 5.23 22.42
CA PRO A 73 -9.85 5.89 23.43
C PRO A 73 -9.01 4.86 24.18
N ARG A 74 -7.68 5.04 24.16
CA ARG A 74 -6.72 4.21 24.90
C ARG A 74 -5.43 4.97 25.09
N GLU A 75 -4.58 4.50 26.00
CA GLU A 75 -3.23 5.05 26.13
C GLU A 75 -2.44 4.82 24.86
N VAL A 76 -1.81 5.89 24.38
CA VAL A 76 -0.95 5.90 23.20
C VAL A 76 0.35 6.61 23.57
N THR A 77 1.47 5.98 23.23
CA THR A 77 2.81 6.53 23.42
C THR A 77 3.38 7.00 22.08
N GLY A 78 4.42 7.82 22.14
CA GLY A 78 5.08 8.37 20.94
C GLY A 78 5.13 9.89 20.93
N THR A 79 5.89 10.41 19.98
CA THR A 79 6.03 11.83 19.67
C THR A 79 5.21 12.16 18.44
N PRO A 80 4.58 13.35 18.36
CA PRO A 80 3.92 13.81 17.15
C PRO A 80 4.84 13.67 15.93
N LEU A 81 4.30 13.13 14.84
CA LEU A 81 5.02 13.05 13.56
C LEU A 81 5.29 14.45 12.98
N GLY A 82 4.46 15.40 13.35
CA GLY A 82 4.52 16.82 13.05
C GLY A 82 3.26 17.50 13.61
N PRO A 83 3.15 18.84 13.47
CA PRO A 83 1.88 19.52 13.76
C PRO A 83 0.77 18.94 12.90
N TYR A 84 -0.40 18.67 13.49
CA TYR A 84 -1.55 18.07 12.83
C TYR A 84 -1.85 18.71 11.46
N GLU A 85 -2.05 20.04 11.40
CA GLU A 85 -2.41 20.75 10.17
C GLU A 85 -1.38 20.57 9.04
N HIS A 86 -0.09 20.62 9.39
CA HIS A 86 0.98 20.41 8.41
C HIS A 86 1.00 18.96 7.93
N PHE A 87 0.87 18.00 8.86
CA PHE A 87 0.91 16.58 8.52
C PHE A 87 -0.27 16.17 7.64
N THR A 88 -1.49 16.62 7.94
CA THR A 88 -2.67 16.30 7.14
C THR A 88 -2.64 16.96 5.76
N THR A 89 -2.07 18.16 5.65
CA THR A 89 -1.81 18.82 4.35
C THR A 89 -0.81 18.02 3.51
N ASP A 90 0.31 17.61 4.11
CA ASP A 90 1.31 16.77 3.43
C ASP A 90 0.74 15.42 3.02
N TRP A 91 -0.12 14.83 3.84
CA TRP A 91 -0.81 13.59 3.52
C TRP A 91 -1.78 13.78 2.36
N ALA A 92 -2.61 14.83 2.37
CA ALA A 92 -3.52 15.11 1.25
C ALA A 92 -2.77 15.23 -0.07
N ARG A 93 -1.70 16.03 -0.08
CA ARG A 93 -0.83 16.18 -1.24
C ARG A 93 -0.24 14.85 -1.70
N ALA A 94 0.32 14.06 -0.79
CA ALA A 94 0.91 12.77 -1.13
C ALA A 94 -0.13 11.78 -1.68
N ALA A 95 -1.36 11.78 -1.14
CA ALA A 95 -2.44 10.92 -1.61
C ALA A 95 -2.82 11.24 -3.08
N ASP A 96 -2.96 12.53 -3.42
CA ASP A 96 -3.26 12.99 -4.79
C ASP A 96 -2.11 12.70 -5.76
N GLU A 97 -0.88 12.96 -5.32
CA GLU A 97 0.31 12.69 -6.13
C GLU A 97 0.51 11.19 -6.37
N TRP A 98 0.25 10.32 -5.37
CA TRP A 98 0.31 8.87 -5.55
C TRP A 98 -0.61 8.36 -6.65
N GLU A 99 -1.82 8.91 -6.79
CA GLU A 99 -2.73 8.57 -7.89
C GLU A 99 -2.11 8.92 -9.24
N THR A 100 -1.55 10.12 -9.35
CA THR A 100 -0.88 10.59 -10.58
C THR A 100 0.36 9.76 -10.92
N LEU A 101 1.15 9.36 -9.93
CA LEU A 101 2.33 8.52 -10.13
C LEU A 101 1.92 7.12 -10.58
N CYS A 102 1.00 6.48 -9.86
CA CYS A 102 0.55 5.12 -10.13
C CYS A 102 -0.19 4.97 -11.47
N ALA A 103 -0.79 6.03 -12.01
CA ALA A 103 -1.28 6.04 -13.39
C ALA A 103 -0.17 5.80 -14.44
N VAL A 104 1.10 6.09 -14.11
CA VAL A 104 2.25 5.85 -14.99
C VAL A 104 2.99 4.56 -14.64
N ILE A 105 3.23 4.32 -13.34
CA ILE A 105 4.07 3.19 -12.89
C ILE A 105 3.27 1.92 -12.56
N GLY A 106 1.93 2.01 -12.50
CA GLY A 106 1.04 0.96 -12.01
C GLY A 106 1.08 0.83 -10.49
N SER A 107 2.26 0.51 -9.92
CA SER A 107 2.49 0.48 -8.48
C SER A 107 3.98 0.52 -8.13
N PRO A 108 4.34 0.83 -6.87
CA PRO A 108 5.72 0.71 -6.39
C PRO A 108 6.29 -0.73 -6.40
N SER A 109 5.43 -1.73 -6.55
CA SER A 109 5.85 -3.13 -6.62
C SER A 109 6.41 -3.49 -8.00
N ARG A 110 6.02 -2.77 -9.06
CA ARG A 110 6.42 -3.07 -10.44
C ARG A 110 7.92 -2.86 -10.66
N TYR A 111 8.51 -3.73 -11.44
CA TYR A 111 9.91 -3.65 -11.86
C TYR A 111 10.07 -2.76 -13.08
N PHE A 112 11.21 -2.08 -13.14
CA PHE A 112 11.62 -1.24 -14.26
C PHE A 112 13.06 -1.54 -14.64
N ARG A 113 13.38 -1.34 -15.92
CA ARG A 113 14.73 -1.48 -16.47
C ARG A 113 15.07 -0.27 -17.33
N GLY A 114 16.33 0.18 -17.27
CA GLY A 114 16.87 1.17 -18.20
C GLY A 114 17.83 2.15 -17.54
N GLU A 115 18.08 3.28 -18.22
CA GLU A 115 19.17 4.21 -17.92
C GLU A 115 18.83 5.17 -16.75
N LEU A 116 18.66 4.61 -15.55
CA LEU A 116 18.48 5.35 -14.31
C LEU A 116 19.05 4.60 -13.11
N GLY A 117 20.27 4.94 -12.68
CA GLY A 117 20.82 4.52 -11.40
C GLY A 117 20.73 3.00 -11.15
N LEU A 118 19.97 2.59 -10.13
CA LEU A 118 19.83 1.18 -9.74
C LEU A 118 18.97 0.33 -10.70
N PHE A 119 18.28 0.96 -11.66
CA PHE A 119 17.43 0.28 -12.65
C PHE A 119 18.19 -0.17 -13.90
N ASP A 120 19.47 0.22 -14.05
CA ASP A 120 20.38 -0.24 -15.11
C ASP A 120 20.95 -1.63 -14.77
N ARG A 121 20.05 -2.60 -14.58
CA ARG A 121 20.35 -3.99 -14.24
C ARG A 121 19.63 -4.89 -15.23
N GLU A 122 20.23 -6.03 -15.57
CA GLU A 122 19.62 -6.98 -16.50
C GLU A 122 18.24 -7.46 -16.01
N ASP A 123 18.06 -7.73 -14.72
CA ASP A 123 16.75 -8.14 -14.18
C ASP A 123 15.83 -6.95 -13.81
N GLY A 124 16.30 -5.72 -14.01
CA GLY A 124 15.62 -4.52 -13.53
C GLY A 124 15.57 -4.44 -12.00
N LEU A 125 14.74 -3.54 -11.49
CA LEU A 125 14.50 -3.39 -10.05
C LEU A 125 13.09 -2.83 -9.80
N SER A 126 12.44 -3.25 -8.70
CA SER A 126 11.20 -2.58 -8.25
C SER A 126 11.51 -1.25 -7.58
N ILE A 127 10.55 -0.32 -7.64
CA ILE A 127 10.64 0.98 -6.94
C ILE A 127 10.84 0.76 -5.44
N ARG A 128 10.19 -0.23 -4.84
CA ARG A 128 10.40 -0.62 -3.43
C ARG A 128 11.81 -1.08 -3.14
N ALA A 129 12.36 -1.96 -3.98
CA ALA A 129 13.73 -2.43 -3.79
C ALA A 129 14.74 -1.29 -3.98
N ALA A 130 14.53 -0.42 -4.98
CA ALA A 130 15.36 0.75 -5.21
C ALA A 130 15.34 1.74 -4.03
N SER A 131 14.16 2.04 -3.47
CA SER A 131 14.01 2.89 -2.27
C SER A 131 14.77 2.31 -1.08
N ARG A 132 14.61 1.01 -0.82
CA ARG A 132 15.32 0.33 0.28
C ARG A 132 16.84 0.31 0.07
N GLU A 133 17.31 0.02 -1.15
CA GLU A 133 18.74 -0.07 -1.46
C GLU A 133 19.45 1.28 -1.45
N SER A 134 18.75 2.35 -1.83
CA SER A 134 19.31 3.71 -1.88
C SER A 134 19.07 4.53 -0.62
N GLU A 135 18.28 4.02 0.33
CA GLU A 135 17.80 4.75 1.51
C GLU A 135 17.07 6.07 1.17
N VAL A 136 16.51 6.15 -0.04
CA VAL A 136 15.70 7.27 -0.51
C VAL A 136 14.21 6.94 -0.25
N PRO A 137 13.40 7.90 0.24
CA PRO A 137 11.96 7.68 0.47
C PRO A 137 11.25 7.12 -0.77
N LEU A 138 10.30 6.18 -0.56
CA LEU A 138 9.63 5.47 -1.66
C LEU A 138 8.95 6.43 -2.64
N PHE A 139 8.34 7.48 -2.09
CA PHE A 139 7.66 8.52 -2.86
C PHE A 139 8.62 9.23 -3.82
N ASP A 140 9.81 9.61 -3.34
CA ASP A 140 10.81 10.31 -4.13
C ASP A 140 11.39 9.41 -5.24
N VAL A 141 11.55 8.11 -4.96
CA VAL A 141 11.95 7.13 -5.99
C VAL A 141 10.83 6.95 -7.02
N ALA A 142 9.58 6.86 -6.59
CA ALA A 142 8.44 6.75 -7.49
C ALA A 142 8.34 7.96 -8.43
N GLN A 143 8.53 9.18 -7.92
CA GLN A 143 8.60 10.39 -8.73
C GLN A 143 9.71 10.31 -9.81
N GLN A 144 10.93 9.91 -9.42
CA GLN A 144 12.04 9.77 -10.36
C GLN A 144 11.75 8.74 -11.45
N VAL A 145 11.15 7.60 -11.08
CA VAL A 145 10.81 6.54 -12.02
C VAL A 145 9.68 6.97 -12.96
N THR A 146 8.63 7.64 -12.45
CA THR A 146 7.55 8.19 -13.28
C THR A 146 8.08 9.13 -14.36
N GLU A 147 8.98 10.06 -14.01
CA GLU A 147 9.57 10.97 -14.99
C GLU A 147 10.46 10.22 -15.99
N ALA A 148 11.29 9.28 -15.54
CA ALA A 148 12.13 8.49 -16.44
C ALA A 148 11.31 7.59 -17.39
N VAL A 149 10.17 7.06 -16.97
CA VAL A 149 9.23 6.32 -17.84
C VAL A 149 8.63 7.25 -18.90
N ARG A 150 8.19 8.46 -18.51
CA ARG A 150 7.65 9.46 -19.45
C ARG A 150 8.69 9.89 -20.49
N GLU A 151 9.95 9.96 -20.11
CA GLU A 151 11.07 10.27 -20.99
C GLU A 151 11.54 9.08 -21.84
N GLY A 152 10.97 7.88 -21.62
CA GLY A 152 11.38 6.66 -22.32
C GLY A 152 12.74 6.10 -21.90
N ARG A 153 13.26 6.54 -20.74
CA ARG A 153 14.53 6.05 -20.17
C ARG A 153 14.36 4.78 -19.35
N LEU A 154 13.16 4.52 -18.84
CA LEU A 154 12.79 3.28 -18.16
C LEU A 154 11.63 2.61 -18.87
N GLU A 155 11.76 1.29 -19.06
CA GLU A 155 10.67 0.43 -19.49
C GLU A 155 10.07 -0.32 -18.29
N PRO A 156 8.73 -0.42 -18.20
CA PRO A 156 8.08 -1.26 -17.21
C PRO A 156 8.24 -2.74 -17.57
N LEU A 157 8.41 -3.59 -16.55
CA LEU A 157 8.40 -5.04 -16.68
C LEU A 157 7.11 -5.62 -16.08
N ASP A 158 6.64 -6.76 -16.60
CA ASP A 158 5.52 -7.51 -16.04
C ASP A 158 5.97 -8.43 -14.89
N HIS A 159 6.74 -7.82 -13.98
CA HIS A 159 7.30 -8.45 -12.81
C HIS A 159 7.07 -7.53 -11.60
N PHE A 160 6.70 -8.10 -10.47
CA PHE A 160 6.27 -7.35 -9.29
C PHE A 160 6.95 -7.87 -8.02
N ALA A 161 7.21 -7.00 -7.05
CA ALA A 161 7.94 -7.34 -5.83
C ALA A 161 7.28 -8.48 -5.04
N TRP A 162 5.96 -8.59 -5.11
CA TRP A 162 5.19 -9.66 -4.46
C TRP A 162 5.33 -11.03 -5.14
N PHE A 163 5.95 -11.14 -6.32
CA PHE A 163 6.23 -12.43 -6.98
C PHE A 163 7.11 -13.34 -6.12
N SER A 164 8.02 -12.74 -5.35
CA SER A 164 8.94 -13.48 -4.46
C SER A 164 8.26 -14.17 -3.27
N LEU A 165 6.98 -13.91 -3.02
CA LEU A 165 6.25 -14.48 -1.89
C LEU A 165 6.06 -15.97 -2.08
N ARG A 166 6.40 -16.74 -1.04
CA ARG A 166 6.04 -18.16 -0.91
C ARG A 166 4.88 -18.29 0.06
N MET A 167 3.87 -19.04 -0.34
CA MET A 167 2.63 -19.14 0.43
C MET A 167 2.23 -20.60 0.58
N MET A 168 1.72 -20.93 1.76
CA MET A 168 0.98 -22.16 1.98
C MET A 168 -0.47 -21.95 1.53
N PRO A 169 -1.13 -22.98 1.00
CA PRO A 169 -2.57 -22.93 0.77
C PRO A 169 -3.26 -22.76 2.12
N ALA A 170 -4.07 -21.71 2.25
CA ALA A 170 -4.74 -21.36 3.50
C ALA A 170 -6.23 -21.05 3.28
N GLY A 171 -7.01 -21.19 4.35
CA GLY A 171 -8.41 -20.78 4.39
C GLY A 171 -9.39 -21.64 3.57
N GLN A 172 -10.60 -21.12 3.40
CA GLN A 172 -11.69 -21.82 2.71
C GLN A 172 -11.44 -21.95 1.20
N ARG A 173 -10.57 -21.11 0.63
CA ARG A 173 -10.23 -21.10 -0.80
C ARG A 173 -9.13 -22.09 -1.18
N ALA A 174 -8.45 -22.69 -0.21
CA ALA A 174 -7.35 -23.63 -0.40
C ALA A 174 -7.64 -24.73 -1.44
N ASN A 175 -8.88 -25.24 -1.47
CA ASN A 175 -9.27 -26.34 -2.37
C ASN A 175 -10.06 -25.89 -3.61
N LEU A 176 -10.44 -24.61 -3.69
CA LEU A 176 -11.37 -24.10 -4.69
C LEU A 176 -10.69 -23.21 -5.74
N HIS A 177 -9.69 -22.43 -5.32
CA HIS A 177 -9.05 -21.46 -6.22
C HIS A 177 -7.92 -22.11 -7.05
N PRO A 178 -7.81 -21.82 -8.36
CA PRO A 178 -6.73 -22.34 -9.21
C PRO A 178 -5.33 -22.08 -8.64
N VAL A 179 -5.09 -20.85 -8.17
CA VAL A 179 -3.81 -20.45 -7.55
C VAL A 179 -3.53 -21.28 -6.29
N ALA A 180 -4.53 -21.46 -5.42
CA ALA A 180 -4.33 -22.17 -4.17
C ALA A 180 -3.95 -23.65 -4.36
N LYS A 181 -4.40 -24.28 -5.45
CA LYS A 181 -4.05 -25.66 -5.81
C LYS A 181 -2.57 -25.83 -6.19
N GLU A 182 -1.96 -24.76 -6.67
CA GLU A 182 -0.54 -24.74 -7.05
C GLU A 182 0.38 -24.32 -5.90
N LEU A 183 -0.18 -23.80 -4.79
CA LEU A 183 0.60 -23.43 -3.61
C LEU A 183 1.01 -24.65 -2.80
N ASP A 184 2.31 -24.80 -2.60
CA ASP A 184 2.93 -25.88 -1.82
C ASP A 184 3.92 -25.36 -0.75
N GLY A 185 4.17 -24.05 -0.72
CA GLY A 185 5.15 -23.40 0.16
C GLY A 185 6.58 -23.36 -0.38
N GLU A 186 6.87 -24.07 -1.48
CA GLU A 186 8.19 -24.14 -2.10
C GLU A 186 8.30 -23.15 -3.27
N ARG A 187 7.29 -23.15 -4.13
CA ARG A 187 7.18 -22.21 -5.27
C ARG A 187 6.77 -20.82 -4.80
N ASN A 188 7.37 -19.80 -5.41
CA ASN A 188 6.95 -18.42 -5.24
C ASN A 188 5.81 -18.07 -6.23
N LEU A 189 5.12 -16.96 -6.00
CA LEU A 189 4.01 -16.53 -6.85
C LEU A 189 4.44 -16.20 -8.29
N GLY A 190 5.69 -15.76 -8.50
CA GLY A 190 6.27 -15.58 -9.84
C GLY A 190 6.41 -16.89 -10.60
N ASP A 191 6.87 -17.96 -9.94
CA ASP A 191 6.98 -19.30 -10.53
C ASP A 191 5.62 -19.81 -11.04
N LEU A 192 4.53 -19.43 -10.35
CA LEU A 192 3.17 -19.77 -10.78
C LEU A 192 2.77 -19.05 -12.07
N VAL A 193 3.12 -17.77 -12.19
CA VAL A 193 2.86 -16.97 -13.39
C VAL A 193 3.70 -17.47 -14.57
N GLU A 194 4.98 -17.75 -14.35
CA GLU A 194 5.86 -18.38 -15.35
C GLU A 194 5.38 -19.77 -15.76
N GLY A 195 4.75 -20.50 -14.85
CA GLY A 195 4.08 -21.78 -15.10
C GLY A 195 2.78 -21.68 -15.90
N GLY A 196 2.35 -20.48 -16.28
CA GLY A 196 1.20 -20.23 -17.16
C GLY A 196 -0.08 -19.79 -16.45
N LEU A 197 -0.04 -19.50 -15.15
CA LEU A 197 -1.17 -18.83 -14.48
C LEU A 197 -1.21 -17.36 -14.85
N ASP A 198 -2.41 -16.87 -15.12
CA ASP A 198 -2.65 -15.45 -15.40
C ASP A 198 -2.31 -14.60 -14.16
N VAL A 199 -1.46 -13.58 -14.34
CA VAL A 199 -1.06 -12.63 -13.29
C VAL A 199 -2.26 -11.94 -12.64
N HIS A 200 -3.33 -11.66 -13.38
CA HIS A 200 -4.55 -11.08 -12.82
C HIS A 200 -5.22 -12.02 -11.85
N VAL A 201 -5.25 -13.33 -12.15
CA VAL A 201 -5.83 -14.36 -11.28
C VAL A 201 -5.00 -14.53 -10.00
N VAL A 202 -3.67 -14.44 -10.10
CA VAL A 202 -2.77 -14.48 -8.93
C VAL A 202 -2.94 -13.23 -8.06
N ARG A 203 -3.05 -12.04 -8.69
CA ARG A 203 -3.30 -10.77 -8.01
C ARG A 203 -4.63 -10.76 -7.24
N GLU A 204 -5.71 -11.16 -7.90
CA GLU A 204 -7.04 -11.25 -7.27
C GLU A 204 -7.06 -12.23 -6.10
N TYR A 205 -6.39 -13.37 -6.25
CA TYR A 205 -6.24 -14.34 -5.18
C TYR A 205 -5.55 -13.73 -3.96
N LEU A 206 -4.36 -13.15 -4.17
CA LEU A 206 -3.55 -12.59 -3.10
C LEU A 206 -4.27 -11.44 -2.37
N LEU A 207 -4.88 -10.51 -3.12
CA LEU A 207 -5.66 -9.42 -2.56
C LEU A 207 -6.88 -9.94 -1.77
N GLY A 208 -7.53 -10.99 -2.28
CA GLY A 208 -8.63 -11.67 -1.59
C GLY A 208 -8.20 -12.30 -0.26
N GLU A 209 -7.09 -13.03 -0.23
CA GLU A 209 -6.57 -13.64 1.00
C GLU A 209 -6.13 -12.58 2.02
N LEU A 210 -5.49 -11.50 1.58
CA LEU A 210 -5.14 -10.36 2.45
C LEU A 210 -6.39 -9.72 3.08
N ARG A 211 -7.47 -9.56 2.30
CA ARG A 211 -8.77 -9.08 2.82
C ARG A 211 -9.42 -10.07 3.80
N LEU A 212 -9.19 -11.38 3.63
CA LEU A 212 -9.66 -12.42 4.55
C LEU A 212 -8.77 -12.60 5.80
N GLY A 213 -7.67 -11.86 5.92
CA GLY A 213 -6.83 -11.87 7.11
C GLY A 213 -5.49 -12.58 6.96
N LEU A 214 -5.06 -12.93 5.74
CA LEU A 214 -3.68 -13.37 5.50
C LEU A 214 -2.71 -12.27 5.96
N ARG A 215 -1.72 -12.64 6.78
CA ARG A 215 -0.69 -11.71 7.25
C ARG A 215 0.69 -12.37 7.13
N PHE A 216 1.65 -11.57 6.72
CA PHE A 216 3.07 -11.91 6.61
C PHE A 216 3.87 -10.60 6.67
N PRO A 217 5.19 -10.63 6.93
CA PRO A 217 6.00 -9.41 6.91
C PRO A 217 5.94 -8.69 5.56
N GLY A 218 5.43 -7.46 5.55
CA GLY A 218 5.18 -6.67 4.36
C GLY A 218 3.75 -6.73 3.82
N SER A 219 2.82 -7.43 4.49
CA SER A 219 1.44 -7.59 4.02
C SER A 219 0.72 -6.26 3.78
N GLY A 220 1.02 -5.22 4.56
CA GLY A 220 0.44 -3.89 4.42
C GLY A 220 0.81 -3.19 3.11
N TRP A 221 2.10 -3.22 2.77
CA TRP A 221 2.57 -2.61 1.54
C TRP A 221 2.13 -3.42 0.32
N VAL A 222 2.12 -4.75 0.42
CA VAL A 222 1.61 -5.63 -0.64
C VAL A 222 0.13 -5.34 -0.88
N LEU A 223 -0.68 -5.25 0.17
CA LEU A 223 -2.10 -4.91 0.04
C LEU A 223 -2.28 -3.59 -0.69
N ARG A 224 -1.52 -2.55 -0.31
CA ARG A 224 -1.64 -1.23 -0.93
C ARG A 224 -1.31 -1.25 -2.42
N ASP A 225 -0.23 -1.93 -2.77
CA ASP A 225 0.24 -2.02 -4.16
C ASP A 225 -0.72 -2.82 -5.02
N LEU A 226 -1.27 -3.92 -4.52
CA LEU A 226 -2.28 -4.70 -5.25
C LEU A 226 -3.56 -3.90 -5.50
N VAL A 227 -3.94 -2.99 -4.59
CA VAL A 227 -5.06 -2.08 -4.82
C VAL A 227 -4.73 -1.10 -5.94
N TRP A 228 -3.55 -0.46 -5.91
CA TRP A 228 -3.13 0.40 -7.04
C TRP A 228 -3.09 -0.36 -8.37
N GLU A 229 -2.55 -1.58 -8.37
CA GLU A 229 -2.51 -2.43 -9.55
C GLU A 229 -3.92 -2.78 -10.04
N GLN A 230 -4.89 -2.99 -9.14
CA GLN A 230 -6.29 -3.23 -9.53
C GLN A 230 -6.93 -1.98 -10.14
N ASP A 231 -6.66 -0.81 -9.55
CA ASP A 231 -7.23 0.48 -9.98
C ASP A 231 -6.68 0.90 -11.36
N HIS A 232 -5.43 0.55 -11.69
CA HIS A 232 -4.75 0.95 -12.93
C HIS A 232 -4.52 -0.22 -13.92
N ALA A 233 -5.00 -1.43 -13.63
CA ALA A 233 -4.84 -2.61 -14.49
C ALA A 233 -5.57 -2.53 -15.84
N GLN A 234 -6.42 -1.53 -16.06
CA GLN A 234 -7.17 -1.36 -17.30
C GLN A 234 -6.49 -0.44 -18.33
N GLU A 235 -5.39 0.22 -17.98
CA GLU A 235 -4.74 1.25 -18.82
C GLU A 235 -3.37 0.83 -19.39
N LEU A 236 -2.93 -0.40 -19.14
CA LEU A 236 -1.66 -0.99 -19.57
C LEU A 236 -1.89 -2.25 -20.40
#